data_AF-A0A3S3SFW5-F1
#
_entry.id   AF-A0A3S3SFW5-F1
#
_cell.length_a   1.000
_cell.length_b   1.000
_cell.length_c   1.000
_cell.angle_alpha   90.00
_cell.angle_beta   90.00
_cell.angle_gamma   90.00
#
_symmetry.space_group_name_H-M   'P 1'
#
loop_
_entity.id
_entity.type
_entity.pdbx_description
1 polymer ?
#
loop_
_entity_poly.entity_id
_entity_poly.type
_entity_poly.pdbx_seq_one_letter_code
_entity_poly.pdbx_strand_id
1 'polypeptide(L)'
;MDYNQSIREAIPWIVSNYRYNTEATQRSKEVLHNLIVQLEDRQYSSQRLYLQYYLCQLMNHQDNEEAIQFFATLFPLPVKKSIAHFISQLVSLSICLNNKQILTACTLYVEKEQIKLSEDEISELPSNLADNSPVFVAAIIGKGIFNLTSNKCNLYSPELLTRWVSSLNQYHDENFSFNGQSLIRYALLGAGQHSSELHFSILDSIQKKRFQPLSNQLVIDIASQLSQKGDNKLIEKFSQILVVACQNGICNTLVSSNQMKNKLKALFPNNNLISAIAAVKASK
;
A
#
# COMPACT_ATOMS: atom_id res chain seq x y z
N MET A 1 -25.53 25.85 18.27
CA MET A 1 -24.55 26.18 17.22
C MET A 1 -24.86 25.29 16.03
N ASP A 2 -25.05 25.86 14.83
CA ASP A 2 -25.29 25.06 13.63
C ASP A 2 -23.95 24.60 13.05
N TYR A 3 -23.54 23.38 13.42
CA TYR A 3 -22.28 22.80 12.96
C TYR A 3 -22.23 22.60 11.44
N ASN A 4 -23.37 22.41 10.76
CA ASN A 4 -23.38 22.27 9.30
C ASN A 4 -23.04 23.59 8.64
N GLN A 5 -23.59 24.70 9.16
CA GLN A 5 -23.21 26.04 8.72
C GLN A 5 -21.73 26.31 8.99
N SER A 6 -21.24 26.01 10.20
CA SER A 6 -19.82 26.17 10.54
C SER A 6 -18.90 25.39 9.57
N ILE A 7 -19.26 24.17 9.19
CA ILE A 7 -18.51 23.35 8.21
C ILE A 7 -18.52 24.02 6.83
N ARG A 8 -19.69 24.47 6.35
CA ARG A 8 -19.83 25.10 5.02
C ARG A 8 -19.04 26.40 4.88
N GLU A 9 -18.89 27.15 5.96
CA GLU A 9 -18.13 28.40 5.97
C GLU A 9 -16.62 28.14 6.14
N ALA A 10 -16.25 27.25 7.08
CA ALA A 10 -14.86 27.06 7.44
C ALA A 10 -14.04 26.31 6.39
N ILE A 11 -14.57 25.25 5.78
CA ILE A 11 -13.77 24.38 4.90
C ILE A 11 -13.34 25.07 3.61
N PRO A 12 -14.20 25.82 2.88
CA PRO A 12 -13.77 26.54 1.68
C PRO A 12 -12.72 27.61 2.02
N TRP A 13 -12.86 28.27 3.17
CA TRP A 13 -11.87 29.22 3.65
C TRP A 13 -10.53 28.54 3.92
N ILE A 14 -10.52 27.40 4.62
CA ILE A 14 -9.30 26.61 4.87
C ILE A 14 -8.61 26.22 3.56
N VAL A 15 -9.37 25.64 2.61
CA VAL A 15 -8.82 25.22 1.30
C VAL A 15 -8.22 26.39 0.53
N SER A 16 -8.83 27.58 0.63
CA SER A 16 -8.32 28.77 -0.05
C SER A 16 -7.12 29.43 0.63
N ASN A 17 -6.87 29.17 1.93
CA ASN A 17 -5.93 29.95 2.74
C ASN A 17 -4.78 29.15 3.36
N TYR A 18 -4.82 27.82 3.37
CA TYR A 18 -3.83 27.01 4.09
C TYR A 18 -2.39 27.14 3.58
N ARG A 19 -2.17 27.70 2.38
CA ARG A 19 -0.84 27.98 1.81
C ARG A 19 -0.54 29.48 1.65
N TYR A 20 -1.45 30.37 2.06
CA TYR A 20 -1.34 31.80 1.74
C TYR A 20 -0.14 32.46 2.44
N ASN A 21 -0.03 32.25 3.76
CA ASN A 21 1.11 32.66 4.57
C ASN A 21 1.12 31.87 5.89
N THR A 22 2.18 32.00 6.69
CA THR A 22 2.35 31.25 7.94
C THR A 22 1.19 31.43 8.92
N GLU A 23 0.66 32.64 9.07
CA GLU A 23 -0.45 32.94 9.98
C GLU A 23 -1.76 32.28 9.50
N ALA A 24 -2.07 32.40 8.21
CA ALA A 24 -3.25 31.79 7.59
C ALA A 24 -3.17 30.26 7.63
N THR A 25 -2.00 29.67 7.40
CA THR A 25 -1.76 28.23 7.56
C THR A 25 -2.02 27.80 9.00
N GLN A 26 -1.48 28.52 9.99
CA GLN A 26 -1.65 28.19 11.40
C GLN A 26 -3.12 28.29 11.82
N ARG A 27 -3.81 29.35 11.41
CA ARG A 27 -5.24 29.52 11.65
C ARG A 27 -6.07 28.42 10.97
N SER A 28 -5.71 28.02 9.75
CA SER A 28 -6.36 26.91 9.04
C SER A 28 -6.24 25.59 9.80
N LYS A 29 -5.04 25.30 10.35
CA LYS A 29 -4.80 24.13 11.21
C LYS A 29 -5.67 24.18 12.46
N GLU A 30 -5.69 25.30 13.15
CA GLU A 30 -6.45 25.48 14.39
C GLU A 30 -7.95 25.32 14.17
N VAL A 31 -8.51 25.98 13.15
CA VAL A 31 -9.94 25.87 12.81
C VAL A 31 -10.29 24.44 12.45
N LEU A 32 -9.52 23.79 11.58
CA LEU A 32 -9.80 22.41 11.17
C LEU A 32 -9.67 21.42 12.33
N HIS A 33 -8.62 21.55 13.14
CA HIS A 33 -8.42 20.71 14.32
C HIS A 33 -9.56 20.87 15.33
N ASN A 34 -9.98 22.11 15.61
CA ASN A 34 -11.08 22.37 16.53
C ASN A 34 -12.40 21.80 16.02
N LEU A 35 -12.68 21.92 14.72
CA LEU A 35 -13.86 21.28 14.10
C LEU A 35 -13.82 19.76 14.28
N ILE A 36 -12.68 19.11 13.97
CA ILE A 36 -12.55 17.65 14.09
C ILE A 36 -12.76 17.20 15.55
N VAL A 37 -12.13 17.89 16.50
CA VAL A 37 -12.23 17.54 17.93
C VAL A 37 -13.64 17.75 18.48
N GLN A 38 -14.30 18.86 18.12
CA GLN A 38 -15.68 19.12 18.56
C GLN A 38 -16.66 18.06 18.03
N LEU A 39 -16.43 17.56 16.82
CA LEU A 39 -17.27 16.55 16.17
C LEU A 39 -16.88 15.11 16.55
N GLU A 40 -15.96 14.90 17.48
CA GLU A 40 -15.58 13.56 17.94
C GLU A 40 -16.70 12.91 18.78
N ASP A 41 -17.51 13.73 19.46
CA ASP A 41 -18.65 13.27 20.26
C ASP A 41 -19.67 12.49 19.41
N ARG A 42 -20.15 11.37 19.93
CA ARG A 42 -21.09 10.45 19.27
C ARG A 42 -22.39 11.14 18.82
N GLN A 43 -22.84 12.16 19.56
CA GLN A 43 -24.03 12.91 19.20
C GLN A 43 -23.89 13.68 17.88
N TYR A 44 -22.65 13.95 17.44
CA TYR A 44 -22.35 14.69 16.20
C TYR A 44 -21.90 13.79 15.04
N SER A 45 -22.26 12.51 15.07
CA SER A 45 -21.88 11.54 14.04
C SER A 45 -22.29 11.97 12.62
N SER A 46 -23.47 12.57 12.46
CA SER A 46 -23.97 13.06 11.17
C SER A 46 -23.17 14.26 10.67
N GLN A 47 -22.82 15.19 11.55
CA GLN A 47 -22.01 16.37 11.23
C GLN A 47 -20.57 16.00 10.91
N ARG A 48 -20.01 15.01 11.61
CA ARG A 48 -18.70 14.45 11.30
C ARG A 48 -18.68 13.79 9.93
N LEU A 49 -19.70 12.98 9.62
CA LEU A 49 -19.85 12.38 8.29
C LEU A 49 -20.01 13.46 7.21
N TYR A 50 -20.77 14.51 7.50
CA TYR A 50 -20.92 15.66 6.61
C TYR A 50 -19.60 16.38 6.35
N LEU A 51 -18.78 16.62 7.38
CA LEU A 51 -17.43 17.18 7.24
C LEU A 51 -16.55 16.29 6.33
N GLN A 52 -16.55 14.98 6.56
CA GLN A 52 -15.78 14.03 5.77
C GLN A 52 -16.24 14.02 4.31
N TYR A 53 -17.54 13.92 4.08
CA TYR A 53 -18.14 13.96 2.76
C TYR A 53 -17.82 15.27 2.03
N TYR A 54 -17.88 16.40 2.73
CA TYR A 54 -17.60 17.70 2.14
C TYR A 54 -16.13 17.87 1.76
N LEU A 55 -15.21 17.36 2.57
CA LEU A 55 -13.79 17.27 2.20
C LEU A 55 -13.60 16.38 0.97
N CYS A 56 -14.29 15.24 0.87
CA CYS A 56 -14.27 14.40 -0.32
C CYS A 56 -14.74 15.20 -1.55
N GLN A 57 -15.88 15.89 -1.47
CA GLN A 57 -16.38 16.69 -2.59
C GLN A 57 -15.36 17.74 -3.05
N LEU A 58 -14.76 18.48 -2.12
CA LEU A 58 -13.79 19.52 -2.45
C LEU A 58 -12.50 18.95 -3.05
N MET A 59 -11.92 17.93 -2.43
CA MET A 59 -10.68 17.31 -2.90
C MET A 59 -10.84 16.60 -4.23
N ASN A 60 -12.04 16.12 -4.56
CA ASN A 60 -12.30 15.47 -5.86
C ASN A 60 -12.08 16.41 -7.06
N HIS A 61 -12.17 17.73 -6.83
CA HIS A 61 -11.90 18.77 -7.83
C HIS A 61 -10.45 19.24 -7.88
N GLN A 62 -9.61 18.77 -6.95
CA GLN A 62 -8.18 19.10 -6.90
C GLN A 62 -7.37 18.06 -7.70
N ASP A 63 -6.13 18.41 -8.05
CA ASP A 63 -5.19 17.40 -8.52
C ASP A 63 -4.54 16.62 -7.35
N ASN A 64 -3.76 15.58 -7.68
CA ASN A 64 -3.13 14.72 -6.67
C ASN A 64 -2.10 15.50 -5.83
N GLU A 65 -1.33 16.41 -6.43
CA GLU A 65 -0.31 17.18 -5.71
C GLU A 65 -0.97 18.16 -4.75
N GLU A 66 -2.03 18.82 -5.17
CA GLU A 66 -2.82 19.72 -4.35
C GLU A 66 -3.38 19.02 -3.11
N ALA A 67 -3.97 17.84 -3.29
CA ALA A 67 -4.44 17.03 -2.19
C ALA A 67 -3.28 16.57 -1.28
N ILE A 68 -2.17 16.10 -1.84
CA ILE A 68 -0.99 15.70 -1.05
C ILE A 68 -0.52 16.86 -0.16
N GLN A 69 -0.31 18.06 -0.70
CA GLN A 69 0.17 19.16 0.15
C GLN A 69 -0.93 19.68 1.08
N PHE A 70 -2.23 19.58 0.75
CA PHE A 70 -3.31 19.87 1.70
C PHE A 70 -3.16 19.02 2.97
N PHE A 71 -3.08 17.70 2.79
CA PHE A 71 -2.95 16.77 3.90
C PHE A 71 -1.61 16.92 4.62
N ALA A 72 -0.49 16.98 3.89
CA ALA A 72 0.83 17.10 4.49
C ALA A 72 1.01 18.43 5.27
N THR A 73 0.37 19.50 4.81
CA THR A 73 0.42 20.81 5.48
C THR A 73 -0.45 20.82 6.73
N LEU A 74 -1.70 20.37 6.63
CA LEU A 74 -2.69 20.52 7.72
C LEU A 74 -2.62 19.38 8.74
N PHE A 75 -2.15 18.20 8.35
CA PHE A 75 -2.01 17.02 9.20
C PHE A 75 -0.57 16.48 9.15
N PRO A 76 0.44 17.29 9.51
CA PRO A 76 1.82 16.84 9.44
C PRO A 76 2.05 15.65 10.39
N LEU A 77 2.92 14.75 9.97
CA LEU A 77 3.33 13.61 10.78
C LEU A 77 4.22 14.04 11.96
N PRO A 78 4.12 13.40 13.14
CA PRO A 78 3.13 12.39 13.52
C PRO A 78 1.75 12.98 13.84
N VAL A 79 0.68 12.23 13.57
CA VAL A 79 -0.69 12.69 13.83
C VAL A 79 -1.18 12.27 15.22
N LYS A 80 -1.93 13.15 15.88
CA LYS A 80 -2.60 12.84 17.16
C LYS A 80 -3.70 11.79 16.95
N LYS A 81 -4.03 11.04 18.01
CA LYS A 81 -5.02 9.93 17.96
C LYS A 81 -6.39 10.34 17.37
N SER A 82 -6.93 11.49 17.77
CA SER A 82 -8.23 11.99 17.26
C SER A 82 -8.16 12.29 15.76
N ILE A 83 -7.06 12.90 15.31
CA ILE A 83 -6.81 13.18 13.89
C ILE A 83 -6.59 11.88 13.10
N ALA A 84 -5.82 10.93 13.63
CA ALA A 84 -5.65 9.63 13.01
C ALA A 84 -6.98 8.90 12.83
N HIS A 85 -7.86 8.95 13.84
CA HIS A 85 -9.20 8.38 13.76
C HIS A 85 -10.05 9.06 12.68
N PHE A 86 -10.00 10.39 12.61
CA PHE A 86 -10.69 11.15 11.58
C PHE A 86 -10.21 10.81 10.17
N ILE A 87 -8.89 10.78 9.94
CA ILE A 87 -8.33 10.44 8.63
C ILE A 87 -8.65 8.97 8.29
N SER A 88 -8.67 8.06 9.26
CA SER A 88 -9.10 6.67 9.04
C SER A 88 -10.51 6.60 8.47
N GLN A 89 -11.47 7.26 9.11
CA GLN A 89 -12.86 7.32 8.62
C GLN A 89 -12.96 8.00 7.25
N LEU A 90 -12.14 9.03 7.02
CA LEU A 90 -12.10 9.72 5.74
C LEU A 90 -11.57 8.81 4.63
N VAL A 91 -10.58 7.95 4.93
CA VAL A 91 -10.09 6.91 4.01
C VAL A 91 -11.20 5.90 3.72
N SER A 92 -11.93 5.40 4.73
CA SER A 92 -13.07 4.49 4.51
C SER A 92 -14.09 5.11 3.56
N LEU A 93 -14.50 6.36 3.81
CA LEU A 93 -15.45 7.05 2.95
C LEU A 93 -14.89 7.28 1.54
N SER A 94 -13.60 7.60 1.42
CA SER A 94 -12.94 7.82 0.14
C SER A 94 -12.85 6.55 -0.69
N ILE A 95 -12.73 5.38 -0.06
CA ILE A 95 -12.85 4.07 -0.73
C ILE A 95 -14.26 3.93 -1.31
N CYS A 96 -15.31 4.15 -0.51
CA CYS A 96 -16.70 4.03 -0.96
C CYS A 96 -17.05 5.01 -2.09
N LEU A 97 -16.50 6.22 -2.04
CA LEU A 97 -16.73 7.28 -3.03
C LEU A 97 -15.75 7.27 -4.21
N ASN A 98 -14.78 6.35 -4.21
CA ASN A 98 -13.70 6.29 -5.20
C ASN A 98 -12.94 7.64 -5.37
N ASN A 99 -12.66 8.32 -4.25
CA ASN A 99 -11.98 9.60 -4.26
C ASN A 99 -10.46 9.42 -4.34
N LYS A 100 -9.92 9.41 -5.57
CA LYS A 100 -8.49 9.14 -5.78
C LYS A 100 -7.57 10.13 -5.07
N GLN A 101 -7.94 11.41 -5.00
CA GLN A 101 -7.09 12.47 -4.45
C GLN A 101 -6.81 12.26 -2.97
N ILE A 102 -7.87 11.98 -2.19
CA ILE A 102 -7.72 11.70 -0.76
C ILE A 102 -6.98 10.38 -0.54
N LEU A 103 -7.28 9.32 -1.31
CA LEU A 103 -6.58 8.04 -1.17
C LEU A 103 -5.07 8.20 -1.44
N THR A 104 -4.72 8.91 -2.51
CA THR A 104 -3.33 9.24 -2.84
C THR A 104 -2.68 10.05 -1.74
N ALA A 105 -3.30 11.14 -1.30
CA ALA A 105 -2.76 12.01 -0.23
C ALA A 105 -2.61 11.27 1.11
N CYS A 106 -3.50 10.32 1.40
CA CYS A 106 -3.49 9.57 2.65
C CYS A 106 -2.52 8.37 2.66
N THR A 107 -1.89 8.06 1.51
CA THR A 107 -0.96 6.93 1.40
C THR A 107 0.15 7.00 2.45
N LEU A 108 0.72 8.19 2.68
CA LEU A 108 1.79 8.38 3.65
C LEU A 108 1.40 7.96 5.08
N TYR A 109 0.14 8.15 5.49
CA TYR A 109 -0.30 7.77 6.84
C TYR A 109 -0.42 6.25 7.01
N VAL A 110 -0.80 5.54 5.93
CA VAL A 110 -0.83 4.07 5.89
C VAL A 110 0.60 3.53 5.92
N GLU A 111 1.49 4.10 5.10
CA GLU A 111 2.91 3.70 5.05
C GLU A 111 3.63 3.90 6.40
N LYS A 112 3.28 4.97 7.12
CA LYS A 112 3.84 5.29 8.44
C LYS A 112 3.03 4.71 9.60
N GLU A 113 2.07 3.83 9.30
CA GLU A 113 1.23 3.10 10.27
C GLU A 113 0.52 4.00 11.29
N GLN A 114 0.29 5.25 10.92
CA GLN A 114 -0.53 6.17 11.71
C GLN A 114 -2.01 5.82 11.58
N ILE A 115 -2.38 5.21 10.46
CA ILE A 115 -3.73 4.74 10.15
C ILE A 115 -3.65 3.26 9.78
N LYS A 116 -4.60 2.49 10.27
CA LYS A 116 -4.75 1.06 9.97
C LYS A 116 -6.16 0.85 9.42
N LEU A 117 -6.24 0.18 8.28
CA LEU A 117 -7.52 -0.28 7.76
C LEU A 117 -8.00 -1.48 8.61
N SER A 118 -9.27 -1.46 8.98
CA SER A 118 -9.97 -2.58 9.59
C SER A 118 -10.32 -3.63 8.55
N GLU A 119 -10.61 -4.85 9.00
CA GLU A 119 -10.97 -5.97 8.13
C GLU A 119 -12.21 -5.68 7.27
N ASP A 120 -13.20 -4.98 7.84
CA ASP A 120 -14.41 -4.60 7.12
C ASP A 120 -14.08 -3.66 5.95
N GLU A 121 -13.30 -2.59 6.20
CA GLU A 121 -12.84 -1.67 5.16
C GLU A 121 -12.04 -2.39 4.07
N ILE A 122 -11.24 -3.36 4.48
CA ILE A 122 -10.40 -4.14 3.57
C ILE A 122 -11.26 -5.01 2.64
N SER A 123 -12.31 -5.63 3.17
CA SER A 123 -13.23 -6.47 2.40
C SER A 123 -14.06 -5.70 1.38
N GLU A 124 -14.20 -4.38 1.57
CA GLU A 124 -14.98 -3.48 0.70
C GLU A 124 -14.13 -2.76 -0.35
N LEU A 125 -12.82 -3.02 -0.43
CA LEU A 125 -11.95 -2.34 -1.38
C LEU A 125 -12.33 -2.69 -2.83
N PRO A 126 -12.51 -1.68 -3.71
CA PRO A 126 -13.04 -1.91 -5.03
C PRO A 126 -12.01 -2.54 -5.97
N SER A 127 -12.50 -3.35 -6.91
CA SER A 127 -11.60 -4.07 -7.83
C SER A 127 -10.77 -3.19 -8.75
N ASN A 128 -11.27 -1.99 -9.07
CA ASN A 128 -10.60 -0.97 -9.89
C ASN A 128 -9.78 0.03 -9.06
N LEU A 129 -9.56 -0.22 -7.75
CA LEU A 129 -8.83 0.71 -6.88
C LEU A 129 -7.45 1.08 -7.44
N ALA A 130 -6.76 0.13 -8.07
CA ALA A 130 -5.44 0.33 -8.65
C ALA A 130 -5.47 1.29 -9.86
N ASP A 131 -6.58 1.34 -10.58
CA ASP A 131 -6.76 2.25 -11.72
C ASP A 131 -7.00 3.69 -11.23
N ASN A 132 -7.66 3.82 -10.08
CA ASN A 132 -8.03 5.10 -9.49
C ASN A 132 -6.91 5.71 -8.63
N SER A 133 -6.30 4.93 -7.74
CA SER A 133 -5.23 5.39 -6.83
C SER A 133 -4.11 4.34 -6.74
N PRO A 134 -3.21 4.27 -7.75
CA PRO A 134 -2.16 3.26 -7.81
C PRO A 134 -1.21 3.33 -6.61
N VAL A 135 -0.85 4.53 -6.16
CA VAL A 135 0.05 4.75 -5.01
C VAL A 135 -0.56 4.19 -3.72
N PHE A 136 -1.86 4.39 -3.51
CA PHE A 136 -2.57 3.85 -2.34
C PHE A 136 -2.62 2.32 -2.36
N VAL A 137 -2.95 1.72 -3.52
CA VAL A 137 -2.92 0.24 -3.67
C VAL A 137 -1.53 -0.31 -3.44
N ALA A 138 -0.50 0.35 -3.99
CA ALA A 138 0.89 -0.04 -3.80
C ALA A 138 1.28 -0.03 -2.31
N ALA A 139 0.79 0.94 -1.52
CA ALA A 139 0.99 0.97 -0.08
C ALA A 139 0.22 -0.12 0.68
N ILE A 140 -1.04 -0.40 0.31
CA ILE A 140 -1.81 -1.52 0.86
C ILE A 140 -1.07 -2.84 0.62
N ILE A 141 -0.60 -3.05 -0.61
CA ILE A 141 0.16 -4.24 -0.97
C ILE A 141 1.48 -4.28 -0.19
N GLY A 142 2.16 -3.14 -0.12
CA GLY A 142 3.42 -2.94 0.60
C GLY A 142 3.36 -3.31 2.07
N LYS A 143 2.23 -2.97 2.72
CA LYS A 143 1.95 -3.30 4.12
C LYS A 143 1.44 -4.71 4.33
N GLY A 144 1.13 -5.45 3.26
CA GLY A 144 0.60 -6.80 3.38
C GLY A 144 -0.75 -6.85 4.09
N ILE A 145 -1.58 -5.81 3.93
CA ILE A 145 -2.89 -5.69 4.59
C ILE A 145 -3.81 -6.87 4.22
N PHE A 146 -3.60 -7.46 3.05
CA PHE A 146 -4.28 -8.67 2.59
C PHE A 146 -3.94 -9.97 3.34
N ASN A 147 -2.91 -9.96 4.19
CA ASN A 147 -2.54 -11.09 5.03
C ASN A 147 -3.21 -11.05 6.41
N LEU A 148 -4.09 -10.09 6.70
CA LEU A 148 -4.75 -10.01 8.00
C LEU A 148 -5.65 -11.25 8.20
N THR A 149 -5.25 -12.07 9.17
CA THR A 149 -5.81 -13.40 9.43
C THR A 149 -6.93 -13.34 10.46
N SER A 150 -8.08 -12.74 10.15
CA SER A 150 -9.26 -13.19 10.88
C SER A 150 -9.76 -14.48 10.25
N ASN A 151 -10.10 -15.44 11.12
CA ASN A 151 -10.74 -16.70 10.75
C ASN A 151 -12.09 -16.53 10.03
N LYS A 152 -12.55 -15.29 9.80
CA LYS A 152 -13.82 -14.96 9.17
C LYS A 152 -13.68 -14.54 7.70
N CYS A 153 -12.49 -14.19 7.24
CA CYS A 153 -12.38 -13.57 5.92
C CYS A 153 -11.05 -13.93 5.24
N ASN A 154 -11.15 -14.71 4.16
CA ASN A 154 -10.12 -14.69 3.12
C ASN A 154 -10.25 -13.33 2.41
N LEU A 155 -9.76 -12.27 3.05
CA LEU A 155 -10.04 -10.86 2.71
C LEU A 155 -9.72 -10.50 1.26
N TYR A 156 -8.83 -11.25 0.61
CA TYR A 156 -8.52 -11.07 -0.79
C TYR A 156 -8.45 -12.38 -1.52
N SER A 157 -9.17 -12.41 -2.64
CA SER A 157 -9.03 -13.44 -3.62
C SER A 157 -7.72 -13.21 -4.40
N PRO A 158 -7.00 -14.27 -4.80
CA PRO A 158 -5.82 -14.14 -5.65
C PRO A 158 -6.12 -13.37 -6.95
N GLU A 159 -7.35 -13.43 -7.45
CA GLU A 159 -7.81 -12.70 -8.64
C GLU A 159 -7.82 -11.19 -8.43
N LEU A 160 -8.27 -10.69 -7.27
CA LEU A 160 -8.26 -9.26 -6.96
C LEU A 160 -6.84 -8.71 -6.89
N LEU A 161 -5.93 -9.41 -6.19
CA LEU A 161 -4.52 -9.04 -6.16
C LEU A 161 -3.87 -9.12 -7.54
N THR A 162 -4.24 -10.11 -8.36
CA THR A 162 -3.78 -10.22 -9.75
C THR A 162 -4.18 -8.98 -10.55
N ARG A 163 -5.45 -8.56 -10.47
CA ARG A 163 -5.95 -7.36 -11.15
C ARG A 163 -5.19 -6.12 -10.71
N TRP A 164 -5.05 -5.91 -9.41
CA TRP A 164 -4.32 -4.76 -8.89
C TRP A 164 -2.87 -4.73 -9.35
N VAL A 165 -2.13 -5.84 -9.21
CA VAL A 165 -0.73 -5.91 -9.64
C VAL A 165 -0.60 -5.69 -11.15
N SER A 166 -1.53 -6.26 -11.94
CA SER A 166 -1.58 -6.05 -13.39
C SER A 166 -1.81 -4.59 -13.76
N SER A 167 -2.76 -3.91 -13.12
CA SER A 167 -3.02 -2.48 -13.32
C SER A 167 -1.82 -1.61 -12.94
N LEU A 168 -1.19 -1.90 -11.79
CA LEU A 168 0.03 -1.19 -11.37
C LEU A 168 1.18 -1.35 -12.38
N ASN A 169 1.26 -2.51 -13.04
CA ASN A 169 2.26 -2.75 -14.08
C ASN A 169 1.96 -2.05 -15.40
N GLN A 170 0.71 -1.67 -15.65
CA GLN A 170 0.30 -0.89 -16.84
C GLN A 170 0.44 0.62 -16.62
N TYR A 171 0.43 1.07 -15.37
CA TYR A 171 0.72 2.47 -15.04
C TYR A 171 2.16 2.80 -15.45
N HIS A 172 2.33 3.70 -16.42
CA HIS A 172 3.65 4.08 -16.95
C HIS A 172 4.15 5.44 -16.43
N ASP A 173 3.24 6.32 -16.01
CA ASP A 173 3.55 7.73 -15.74
C ASP A 173 4.23 7.99 -14.39
N GLU A 174 4.18 7.04 -13.46
CA GLU A 174 4.75 7.22 -12.13
C GLU A 174 5.96 6.30 -11.93
N ASN A 175 7.17 6.84 -11.72
CA ASN A 175 8.35 6.09 -11.29
C ASN A 175 8.26 5.73 -9.80
N PHE A 176 7.22 5.00 -9.39
CA PHE A 176 7.11 4.49 -8.02
C PHE A 176 7.58 3.03 -7.92
N SER A 177 8.02 2.66 -6.71
CA SER A 177 8.30 1.28 -6.32
C SER A 177 7.65 0.98 -4.98
N PHE A 178 7.28 -0.28 -4.75
CA PHE A 178 6.60 -0.72 -3.52
C PHE A 178 7.21 -1.99 -2.92
N ASN A 179 6.95 -2.21 -1.64
CA ASN A 179 7.46 -3.36 -0.91
C ASN A 179 6.68 -4.64 -1.25
N GLY A 180 7.08 -5.38 -2.29
CA GLY A 180 6.41 -6.60 -2.73
C GLY A 180 6.62 -7.85 -1.86
N GLN A 181 7.30 -7.74 -0.70
CA GLN A 181 7.71 -8.92 0.09
C GLN A 181 6.51 -9.72 0.63
N SER A 182 5.51 -9.02 1.18
CA SER A 182 4.27 -9.65 1.66
C SER A 182 3.48 -10.32 0.55
N LEU A 183 3.54 -9.77 -0.68
CA LEU A 183 2.83 -10.27 -1.85
C LEU A 183 3.47 -11.58 -2.34
N ILE A 184 4.80 -11.62 -2.43
CA ILE A 184 5.55 -12.85 -2.75
C ILE A 184 5.23 -13.94 -1.72
N ARG A 185 5.22 -13.59 -0.43
CA ARG A 185 4.90 -14.55 0.63
C ARG A 185 3.48 -15.11 0.47
N TYR A 186 2.49 -14.26 0.20
CA TYR A 186 1.11 -14.69 -0.05
C TYR A 186 0.99 -15.59 -1.28
N ALA A 187 1.68 -15.24 -2.37
CA ALA A 187 1.65 -15.99 -3.63
C ALA A 187 2.39 -17.33 -3.58
N LEU A 188 3.26 -17.57 -2.59
CA LEU A 188 4.03 -18.82 -2.46
C LEU A 188 3.61 -19.68 -1.26
N LEU A 189 3.22 -19.05 -0.16
CA LEU A 189 2.98 -19.71 1.13
C LEU A 189 1.56 -19.49 1.67
N GLY A 190 0.79 -18.59 1.08
CA GLY A 190 -0.57 -18.26 1.50
C GLY A 190 -1.66 -18.75 0.54
N ALA A 191 -2.82 -18.11 0.59
CA ALA A 191 -3.98 -18.44 -0.25
C ALA A 191 -3.71 -18.22 -1.76
N GLY A 192 -2.69 -17.42 -2.13
CA GLY A 192 -2.31 -17.16 -3.51
C GLY A 192 -1.52 -18.29 -4.19
N GLN A 193 -1.11 -19.34 -3.46
CA GLN A 193 -0.17 -20.36 -3.96
C GLN A 193 -0.59 -21.04 -5.28
N HIS A 194 -1.90 -21.19 -5.50
CA HIS A 194 -2.46 -21.84 -6.68
C HIS A 194 -2.70 -20.88 -7.86
N SER A 195 -2.60 -19.56 -7.67
CA SER A 195 -2.76 -18.60 -8.75
C SER A 195 -1.48 -18.48 -9.59
N SER A 196 -1.56 -18.90 -10.84
CA SER A 196 -0.49 -18.68 -11.82
C SER A 196 -0.48 -17.24 -12.33
N GLU A 197 -1.66 -16.62 -12.45
CA GLU A 197 -1.80 -15.24 -12.93
C GLU A 197 -1.16 -14.25 -11.95
N LEU A 198 -1.35 -14.46 -10.65
CA LEU A 198 -0.71 -13.65 -9.61
C LEU A 198 0.81 -13.77 -9.69
N HIS A 199 1.32 -15.00 -9.89
CA HIS A 199 2.74 -15.26 -10.05
C HIS A 199 3.32 -14.54 -11.28
N PHE A 200 2.64 -14.61 -12.43
CA PHE A 200 3.08 -13.89 -13.63
C PHE A 200 3.03 -12.37 -13.45
N SER A 201 2.02 -11.85 -12.78
CA SER A 201 1.90 -10.42 -12.47
C SER A 201 3.07 -9.95 -11.58
N ILE A 202 3.47 -10.75 -10.59
CA ILE A 202 4.65 -10.48 -9.76
C ILE A 202 5.93 -10.47 -10.59
N LEU A 203 6.12 -11.45 -11.50
CA LEU A 203 7.28 -11.48 -12.38
C LEU A 203 7.36 -10.24 -13.28
N ASP A 204 6.24 -9.83 -13.88
CA ASP A 204 6.16 -8.60 -14.69
C ASP A 204 6.48 -7.35 -13.85
N SER A 205 5.98 -7.26 -12.62
CA SER A 205 6.34 -6.15 -11.72
C SER A 205 7.83 -6.09 -11.41
N ILE A 206 8.48 -7.23 -11.21
CA ILE A 206 9.94 -7.29 -10.97
C ILE A 206 10.70 -6.86 -12.23
N GLN A 207 10.29 -7.32 -13.41
CA GLN A 207 10.89 -6.92 -14.70
C GLN A 207 10.77 -5.43 -14.95
N LYS A 208 9.63 -4.84 -14.59
CA LYS A 208 9.39 -3.39 -14.65
C LYS A 208 10.02 -2.61 -13.50
N LYS A 209 10.81 -3.25 -12.63
CA LYS A 209 11.48 -2.65 -11.46
C LYS A 209 10.52 -1.92 -10.51
N ARG A 210 9.28 -2.40 -10.41
CA ARG A 210 8.25 -1.87 -9.50
C ARG A 210 8.47 -2.30 -8.05
N PHE A 211 9.25 -3.33 -7.81
CA PHE A 211 9.50 -3.83 -6.46
C PHE A 211 10.69 -3.10 -5.84
N GLN A 212 10.58 -2.76 -4.56
CA GLN A 212 11.73 -2.42 -3.74
C GLN A 212 12.63 -3.66 -3.56
N PRO A 213 13.93 -3.49 -3.24
CA PRO A 213 14.85 -4.60 -3.03
C PRO A 213 14.32 -5.62 -2.00
N LEU A 214 14.46 -6.92 -2.33
CA LEU A 214 14.06 -7.99 -1.43
C LEU A 214 15.09 -8.16 -0.31
N SER A 215 14.60 -8.28 0.91
CA SER A 215 15.45 -8.59 2.06
C SER A 215 15.99 -10.02 2.00
N ASN A 216 17.24 -10.21 2.42
CA ASN A 216 17.84 -11.55 2.52
C ASN A 216 17.06 -12.45 3.49
N GLN A 217 16.57 -11.85 4.58
CA GLN A 217 15.80 -12.55 5.60
C GLN A 217 14.54 -13.16 4.99
N LEU A 218 13.76 -12.39 4.21
CA LEU A 218 12.58 -12.91 3.53
C LEU A 218 12.91 -14.08 2.61
N VAL A 219 13.93 -13.94 1.75
CA VAL A 219 14.31 -14.99 0.79
C VAL A 219 14.66 -16.29 1.52
N ILE A 220 15.41 -16.19 2.62
CA ILE A 220 15.75 -17.34 3.46
C ILE A 220 14.51 -17.95 4.10
N ASP A 221 13.62 -17.12 4.67
CA ASP A 221 12.43 -17.59 5.37
C ASP A 221 11.47 -18.32 4.42
N ILE A 222 11.29 -17.80 3.20
CA ILE A 222 10.49 -18.45 2.16
C ILE A 222 11.15 -19.75 1.72
N ALA A 223 12.47 -19.72 1.45
CA ALA A 223 13.21 -20.91 1.04
C ALA A 223 13.12 -22.04 2.08
N SER A 224 13.30 -21.73 3.36
CA SER A 224 13.20 -22.71 4.44
C SER A 224 11.79 -23.31 4.56
N GLN A 225 10.75 -22.48 4.47
CA GLN A 225 9.36 -22.96 4.52
C GLN A 225 8.99 -23.83 3.29
N LEU A 226 9.41 -23.43 2.09
CA LEU A 226 9.16 -24.21 0.87
C LEU A 226 9.92 -25.55 0.88
N SER A 227 11.16 -25.56 1.37
CA SER A 227 11.97 -26.78 1.49
C SER A 227 11.31 -27.79 2.44
N GLN A 228 10.75 -27.32 3.57
CA GLN A 228 9.99 -28.18 4.49
C GLN A 228 8.68 -28.70 3.89
N LYS A 229 8.00 -27.88 3.09
CA LYS A 229 6.72 -28.24 2.46
C LYS A 229 6.89 -29.26 1.32
N GLY A 230 8.03 -29.25 0.63
CA GLY A 230 8.35 -30.21 -0.42
C GLY A 230 7.54 -30.08 -1.72
N ASP A 231 6.87 -28.94 -1.96
CA ASP A 231 6.10 -28.71 -3.18
C ASP A 231 6.99 -28.19 -4.31
N ASN A 232 7.34 -29.09 -5.24
CA ASN A 232 8.21 -28.78 -6.38
C ASN A 232 7.68 -27.64 -7.25
N LYS A 233 6.36 -27.47 -7.42
CA LYS A 233 5.79 -26.39 -8.24
C LYS A 233 5.99 -25.04 -7.58
N LEU A 234 5.79 -24.96 -6.26
CA LEU A 234 6.02 -23.72 -5.50
C LEU A 234 7.51 -23.37 -5.42
N ILE A 235 8.37 -24.38 -5.28
CA ILE A 235 9.82 -24.23 -5.33
C ILE A 235 10.23 -23.68 -6.71
N GLU A 236 9.65 -24.18 -7.80
CA GLU A 236 9.92 -23.67 -9.14
C GLU A 236 9.48 -22.21 -9.31
N LYS A 237 8.25 -21.85 -8.90
CA LYS A 237 7.77 -20.47 -8.89
C LYS A 237 8.71 -19.54 -8.11
N PHE A 238 9.12 -19.95 -6.92
CA PHE A 238 10.08 -19.20 -6.11
C PHE A 238 11.43 -19.02 -6.82
N SER A 239 11.92 -20.07 -7.46
CA SER A 239 13.19 -20.02 -8.21
C SER A 239 13.12 -19.05 -9.39
N GLN A 240 12.00 -19.03 -10.12
CA GLN A 240 11.76 -18.06 -11.19
C GLN A 240 11.76 -16.63 -10.66
N ILE A 241 11.09 -16.36 -9.54
CA ILE A 241 11.11 -15.05 -8.87
C ILE A 241 12.53 -14.63 -8.55
N LEU A 242 13.35 -15.51 -7.97
CA LEU A 242 14.73 -15.18 -7.62
C LEU A 242 15.61 -14.89 -8.85
N VAL A 243 15.50 -15.70 -9.91
CA VAL A 243 16.26 -15.48 -11.15
C VAL A 243 15.92 -14.12 -11.76
N VAL A 244 14.62 -13.82 -11.92
CA VAL A 244 14.16 -12.55 -12.47
C VAL A 244 14.51 -11.38 -11.54
N ALA A 245 14.43 -11.55 -10.23
CA ALA A 245 14.81 -10.53 -9.26
C ALA A 245 16.32 -10.24 -9.27
N CYS A 246 17.18 -11.25 -9.45
CA CYS A 246 18.61 -11.06 -9.63
C CYS A 246 18.93 -10.34 -10.94
N GLN A 247 18.29 -10.72 -12.05
CA GLN A 247 18.49 -10.09 -13.36
C GLN A 247 18.08 -8.60 -13.37
N ASN A 248 17.06 -8.23 -12.60
CA ASN A 248 16.54 -6.86 -12.54
C ASN A 248 17.11 -6.03 -11.38
N GLY A 249 18.08 -6.56 -10.63
CA GLY A 249 18.75 -5.85 -9.54
C GLY A 249 17.93 -5.69 -8.25
N ILE A 250 16.83 -6.43 -8.13
CA ILE A 250 15.93 -6.43 -6.96
C ILE A 250 16.48 -7.34 -5.84
N CYS A 251 17.35 -8.31 -6.17
CA CYS A 251 17.97 -9.23 -5.21
C CYS A 251 19.51 -9.19 -5.28
N ASN A 252 20.10 -7.98 -5.25
CA ASN A 252 21.55 -7.77 -5.40
C ASN A 252 22.40 -8.49 -4.34
N THR A 253 21.93 -8.54 -3.09
CA THR A 253 22.63 -9.22 -2.00
C THR A 253 22.69 -10.74 -2.19
N LEU A 254 21.72 -11.35 -2.86
CA LEU A 254 21.78 -12.77 -3.23
C LEU A 254 22.89 -13.02 -4.27
N VAL A 255 23.08 -12.07 -5.19
CA VAL A 255 24.13 -12.15 -6.22
C VAL A 255 25.53 -11.99 -5.62
N SER A 256 25.69 -11.16 -4.59
CA SER A 256 26.99 -10.89 -3.96
C SER A 256 27.34 -11.80 -2.76
N SER A 257 26.38 -12.52 -2.16
CA SER A 257 26.61 -13.37 -0.99
C SER A 257 26.76 -14.86 -1.32
N ASN A 258 28.00 -15.36 -1.27
CA ASN A 258 28.28 -16.81 -1.41
C ASN A 258 27.60 -17.65 -0.32
N GLN A 259 27.51 -17.12 0.90
CA GLN A 259 26.82 -17.79 2.00
C GLN A 259 25.34 -18.02 1.68
N MET A 260 24.67 -17.02 1.11
CA MET A 260 23.26 -17.12 0.74
C MET A 260 23.04 -18.08 -0.43
N LYS A 261 23.90 -18.03 -1.46
CA LYS A 261 23.89 -18.99 -2.58
C LYS A 261 24.05 -20.43 -2.09
N ASN A 262 25.01 -20.68 -1.20
CA ASN A 262 25.26 -22.01 -0.65
C ASN A 262 24.09 -22.50 0.20
N LYS A 263 23.47 -21.61 0.99
CA LYS A 263 22.28 -21.95 1.77
C LYS A 263 21.10 -22.35 0.87
N LEU A 264 20.83 -21.62 -0.20
CA LEU A 264 19.76 -21.97 -1.15
C LEU A 264 20.04 -23.30 -1.88
N LYS A 265 21.29 -23.55 -2.28
CA LYS A 265 21.68 -24.83 -2.87
C LYS A 265 21.50 -26.01 -1.91
N ALA A 266 21.83 -25.82 -0.64
CA ALA A 266 21.61 -26.86 0.38
C ALA A 266 20.12 -27.15 0.59
N LEU A 267 19.26 -26.12 0.53
CA LEU A 267 17.81 -26.27 0.68
C LEU A 267 17.12 -26.86 -0.57
N PHE A 268 17.70 -26.64 -1.76
CA PHE A 268 17.15 -27.07 -3.05
C PHE A 268 18.23 -27.70 -3.96
N PRO A 269 18.82 -28.85 -3.57
CA PRO A 269 20.00 -29.41 -4.25
C PRO A 269 19.73 -29.82 -5.71
N ASN A 270 18.48 -30.15 -6.04
CA ASN A 270 18.08 -30.62 -7.38
C ASN A 270 17.45 -29.53 -8.25
N ASN A 271 17.50 -28.26 -7.83
CA ASN A 271 16.88 -27.16 -8.58
C ASN A 271 17.91 -26.45 -9.49
N ASN A 272 17.73 -26.63 -10.80
CA ASN A 272 18.63 -26.07 -11.81
C ASN A 272 18.59 -24.53 -11.86
N LEU A 273 17.43 -23.91 -11.62
CA LEU A 273 17.29 -22.46 -11.60
C LEU A 273 18.04 -21.85 -10.42
N ILE A 274 17.89 -22.42 -9.22
CA ILE A 274 18.67 -22.01 -8.03
C ILE A 274 20.16 -22.22 -8.26
N SER A 275 20.55 -23.32 -8.90
CA SER A 275 21.95 -23.57 -9.26
C SER A 275 22.50 -22.52 -10.23
N ALA A 276 21.69 -22.06 -11.19
CA ALA A 276 22.05 -21.05 -12.18
C ALA A 276 22.23 -19.64 -11.58
N ILE A 277 21.59 -19.31 -10.45
CA ILE A 277 21.79 -18.02 -9.75
C ILE A 277 23.26 -17.79 -9.37
N ALA A 278 24.03 -18.86 -9.14
CA ALA A 278 25.46 -18.75 -8.86
C ALA A 278 26.26 -18.15 -10.02
N ALA A 279 25.82 -18.35 -11.27
CA ALA A 279 26.45 -17.84 -12.48
C ALA A 279 26.02 -16.39 -12.81
N VAL A 280 24.94 -15.89 -12.21
CA VAL A 280 24.53 -14.49 -12.36
C VAL A 280 25.58 -13.61 -11.69
N LYS A 281 26.24 -12.76 -12.48
CA LYS A 281 27.19 -11.76 -11.99
C LYS A 281 26.43 -10.46 -11.74
N ALA A 282 26.84 -9.70 -10.72
CA ALA A 282 26.33 -8.36 -10.52
C ALA A 282 26.66 -7.52 -11.77
N SER A 283 25.67 -6.95 -12.43
CA SER A 283 25.92 -5.92 -13.43
C SER A 283 26.52 -4.71 -12.70
N LYS A 284 27.70 -4.28 -13.17
CA LYS A 284 28.36 -3.06 -12.71
C LYS A 284 27.53 -1.83 -13.05
#